data_AF-A0A5C5Z0T0-F1
#
_entry.id   AF-A0A5C5Z0T0-F1
#
_cell.length_a   1.000
_cell.length_b   1.000
_cell.length_c   1.000
_cell.angle_alpha   90.00
_cell.angle_beta   90.00
_cell.angle_gamma   90.00
#
_symmetry.space_group_name_H-M   'P 1'
#
loop_
_entity.id
_entity.type
_entity.pdbx_description
1 polymer ?
#
loop_
_entity_poly.entity_id
_entity_poly.type
_entity_poly.pdbx_seq_one_letter_code
_entity_poly.pdbx_strand_id
1 'polypeptide(L)'
;MLRGAIGQIQFARNYTLELLENTPRDLWFTIPEGLPTHIAWQVGHLTVSQYGLLMFRIRGRQPDDLDLIPSRFRKAYGRESAPNADPSSQPSPDELLERFAKVHADSLQVLSEVEPSALLEPIDMPYAAFPNKLGAVLFCPIHEGIHAGQLGVLRRAHGLKSVR
;
A
#
# COMPACT_ATOMS: atom_id res chain seq x y z
N MET A 1 6.98 20.90 4.28
CA MET A 1 5.84 20.07 3.80
C MET A 1 6.23 18.61 3.65
N LEU A 2 7.25 18.26 2.86
CA LEU A 2 7.70 16.86 2.66
C LEU A 2 7.97 16.09 3.96
N ARG A 3 8.74 16.65 4.89
CA ARG A 3 9.02 16.02 6.20
C ARG A 3 7.74 15.65 6.98
N GLY A 4 6.72 16.52 6.92
CA GLY A 4 5.42 16.25 7.55
C GLY A 4 4.67 15.11 6.86
N ALA A 5 4.70 15.07 5.52
CA ALA A 5 4.10 13.99 4.74
C ALA A 5 4.79 12.63 5.02
N ILE A 6 6.12 12.61 5.12
CA ILE A 6 6.89 11.40 5.51
C ILE A 6 6.44 10.91 6.89
N GLY A 7 6.30 11.81 7.87
CA GLY A 7 5.80 11.43 9.19
C GLY A 7 4.37 10.86 9.15
N GLN A 8 3.50 11.39 8.30
CA GLN A 8 2.15 10.84 8.10
C GLN A 8 2.17 9.47 7.42
N ILE A 9 3.06 9.24 6.45
CA ILE A 9 3.25 7.94 5.79
C ILE A 9 3.71 6.89 6.80
N GLN A 10 4.69 7.23 7.64
CA GLN A 10 5.18 6.34 8.71
C GLN A 10 4.08 6.04 9.73
N PHE A 11 3.31 7.05 10.14
CA PHE A 11 2.17 6.85 11.04
C PHE A 11 1.11 5.91 10.45
N ALA A 12 0.68 6.17 9.20
CA ALA A 12 -0.30 5.33 8.51
C ALA A 12 0.19 3.88 8.39
N ARG A 13 1.48 3.69 8.05
CA ARG A 13 2.08 2.37 7.99
C ARG A 13 2.07 1.65 9.34
N ASN A 14 2.52 2.31 10.39
CA ASN A 14 2.56 1.69 11.72
C ASN A 14 1.17 1.28 12.19
N TYR A 15 0.16 2.12 11.94
CA TYR A 15 -1.22 1.79 12.24
C TYR A 15 -1.73 0.58 11.44
N THR A 16 -1.42 0.51 10.14
CA THR A 16 -1.73 -0.65 9.30
C THR A 16 -1.05 -1.91 9.83
N LEU A 17 0.24 -1.85 10.18
CA LEU A 17 0.98 -3.00 10.71
C LEU A 17 0.39 -3.51 12.02
N GLU A 18 -0.01 -2.62 12.94
CA GLU A 18 -0.66 -2.99 14.20
C GLU A 18 -1.96 -3.79 13.97
N LEU A 19 -2.77 -3.38 12.97
CA LEU A 19 -3.95 -4.15 12.55
C LEU A 19 -3.57 -5.52 12.02
N LEU A 20 -2.51 -5.62 11.21
CA LEU A 20 -2.07 -6.87 10.58
C LEU A 20 -1.41 -7.83 11.58
N GLU A 21 -0.64 -7.33 12.54
CA GLU A 21 -0.03 -8.12 13.63
C GLU A 21 -1.08 -8.80 14.49
N ASN A 22 -2.21 -8.12 14.72
CA ASN A 22 -3.33 -8.67 15.46
C ASN A 22 -4.28 -9.51 14.59
N THR A 23 -3.98 -9.75 13.31
CA THR A 23 -4.82 -10.52 12.35
C THR A 23 -4.18 -11.88 12.05
N PRO A 24 -4.82 -13.00 12.43
CA PRO A 24 -4.37 -14.34 12.08
C PRO A 24 -4.16 -14.53 10.57
N ARG A 25 -3.07 -15.22 10.20
CA ARG A 25 -2.65 -15.39 8.78
C ARG A 25 -3.58 -16.28 7.97
N ASP A 26 -4.23 -17.25 8.61
CA ASP A 26 -5.23 -18.15 8.01
C ASP A 26 -6.47 -17.40 7.49
N LEU A 27 -6.76 -16.21 8.00
CA LEU A 27 -7.87 -15.38 7.54
C LEU A 27 -7.54 -14.52 6.31
N TRP A 28 -6.28 -14.48 5.85
CA TRP A 28 -5.85 -13.44 4.91
C TRP A 28 -6.51 -13.50 3.52
N PHE A 29 -6.90 -14.70 3.09
CA PHE A 29 -7.54 -14.94 1.80
C PHE A 29 -9.05 -15.19 1.92
N THR A 30 -9.58 -15.22 3.15
CA THR A 30 -11.01 -15.34 3.36
C THR A 30 -11.69 -14.03 3.03
N ILE A 31 -12.64 -14.06 2.10
CA ILE A 31 -13.55 -12.93 1.84
C ILE A 31 -14.76 -13.11 2.76
N PRO A 32 -14.97 -12.23 3.76
CA PRO A 32 -16.15 -12.32 4.62
C PRO A 32 -17.45 -12.11 3.83
N GLU A 33 -18.53 -12.72 4.30
CA GLU A 33 -19.86 -12.55 3.70
C GLU A 33 -20.24 -11.07 3.61
N GLY A 34 -20.75 -10.66 2.44
CA GLY A 34 -21.18 -9.29 2.17
C GLY A 34 -20.05 -8.29 1.92
N LEU A 35 -18.77 -8.72 1.96
CA LEU A 35 -17.63 -7.87 1.65
C LEU A 35 -16.98 -8.25 0.31
N PRO A 36 -16.47 -7.26 -0.46
CA PRO A 36 -15.90 -7.53 -1.78
C PRO A 36 -14.39 -7.78 -1.74
N THR A 37 -13.78 -8.02 -0.57
CA THR A 37 -12.32 -8.01 -0.40
C THR A 37 -11.85 -8.83 0.81
N HIS A 38 -10.54 -9.01 0.93
CA HIS A 38 -9.86 -9.76 1.99
C HIS A 38 -8.51 -9.09 2.33
N ILE A 39 -7.90 -9.49 3.46
CA ILE A 39 -6.69 -8.83 4.01
C ILE A 39 -5.51 -8.88 3.02
N ALA A 40 -5.24 -10.03 2.40
CA ALA A 40 -4.12 -10.17 1.47
C ALA A 40 -4.24 -9.22 0.26
N TRP A 41 -5.44 -9.01 -0.27
CA TRP A 41 -5.62 -8.06 -1.38
C TRP A 41 -5.39 -6.62 -0.92
N GLN A 42 -5.85 -6.25 0.28
CA GLN A 42 -5.60 -4.93 0.85
C GLN A 42 -4.10 -4.64 0.99
N VAL A 43 -3.33 -5.60 1.52
CA VAL A 43 -1.88 -5.47 1.69
C VAL A 43 -1.17 -5.43 0.33
N GLY A 44 -1.52 -6.34 -0.59
CA GLY A 44 -0.98 -6.33 -1.95
C GLY A 44 -1.29 -5.03 -2.68
N HIS A 45 -2.51 -4.50 -2.54
CA HIS A 45 -2.95 -3.27 -3.17
C HIS A 45 -2.18 -2.07 -2.64
N LEU A 46 -2.04 -1.96 -1.32
CA LEU A 46 -1.23 -0.92 -0.70
C LEU A 46 0.24 -0.99 -1.13
N THR A 47 0.79 -2.20 -1.29
CA THR A 47 2.15 -2.41 -1.81
C THR A 47 2.31 -1.84 -3.22
N VAL A 48 1.40 -2.17 -4.14
CA VAL A 48 1.42 -1.65 -5.53
C VAL A 48 1.21 -0.13 -5.57
N SER A 49 0.24 0.36 -4.78
CA SER A 49 -0.11 1.77 -4.75
C SER A 49 1.01 2.64 -4.18
N GLN A 50 1.65 2.23 -3.09
CA GLN A 50 2.78 2.97 -2.52
C GLN A 50 3.98 3.00 -3.47
N TYR A 51 4.34 1.87 -4.10
CA TYR A 51 5.36 1.83 -5.14
C TYR A 51 5.05 2.82 -6.27
N GLY A 52 3.80 2.81 -6.76
CA GLY A 52 3.34 3.70 -7.82
C GLY A 52 3.46 5.18 -7.45
N LEU A 53 3.04 5.53 -6.22
CA LEU A 53 2.99 6.91 -5.73
C LEU A 53 4.38 7.47 -5.39
N LEU A 54 5.22 6.69 -4.71
CA LEU A 54 6.43 7.19 -4.05
C LEU A 54 7.73 6.79 -4.74
N MET A 55 7.72 5.75 -5.59
CA MET A 55 8.92 5.30 -6.31
C MET A 55 8.77 5.57 -7.80
N PHE A 56 7.80 4.93 -8.45
CA PHE A 56 7.63 5.01 -9.90
C PHE A 56 7.38 6.45 -10.39
N ARG A 57 6.47 7.19 -9.76
CA ARG A 57 6.20 8.59 -10.14
C ARG A 57 7.37 9.53 -9.86
N ILE A 58 8.23 9.21 -8.88
CA ILE A 58 9.36 10.06 -8.51
C ILE A 58 10.55 9.83 -9.43
N ARG A 59 11.01 8.57 -9.52
CA ARG A 59 12.26 8.19 -10.19
C ARG A 59 12.10 7.28 -11.41
N GLY A 60 10.87 7.05 -11.86
CA GLY A 60 10.59 6.06 -12.90
C GLY A 60 10.79 4.62 -12.42
N ARG A 61 10.58 3.67 -13.33
CA ARG A 61 10.84 2.26 -13.07
C ARG A 61 12.34 1.97 -13.22
N GLN A 62 12.91 1.33 -12.22
CA GLN A 62 14.30 0.84 -12.22
C GLN A 62 14.32 -0.69 -12.43
N PRO A 63 15.46 -1.27 -12.85
CA PRO A 63 15.56 -2.71 -13.13
C PRO A 63 15.11 -3.60 -11.95
N ASP A 64 15.58 -3.29 -10.75
CA ASP A 64 15.27 -4.06 -9.53
C ASP A 64 13.77 -4.01 -9.14
N ASP A 65 13.03 -3.01 -9.64
CA ASP A 65 11.59 -2.91 -9.39
C ASP A 65 10.80 -4.04 -10.09
N LEU A 66 11.38 -4.71 -11.10
CA LEU A 66 10.75 -5.82 -11.81
C LEU A 66 10.58 -7.06 -10.94
N ASP A 67 11.50 -7.27 -10.00
CA ASP A 67 11.43 -8.37 -9.04
C ASP A 67 10.52 -8.02 -7.86
N LEU A 68 10.56 -6.75 -7.44
CA LEU A 68 9.73 -6.25 -6.34
C LEU A 68 8.25 -6.15 -6.71
N ILE A 69 7.93 -5.56 -7.88
CA ILE A 69 6.56 -5.36 -8.40
C ILE A 69 6.45 -5.92 -9.83
N PRO A 70 6.54 -7.25 -9.99
CA PRO A 70 6.41 -7.88 -11.30
C PRO A 70 5.02 -7.66 -11.87
N SER A 71 4.90 -7.78 -13.20
CA SER A 71 3.62 -7.54 -13.89
C SER A 71 2.47 -8.41 -13.40
N ARG A 72 2.74 -9.65 -12.97
CA ARG A 72 1.72 -10.52 -12.35
C ARG A 72 1.19 -9.94 -11.04
N PHE A 73 2.07 -9.40 -10.18
CA PHE A 73 1.69 -8.83 -8.89
C PHE A 73 0.88 -7.55 -9.08
N ARG A 74 1.33 -6.67 -9.99
CA ARG A 74 0.60 -5.45 -10.34
C ARG A 74 -0.78 -5.72 -10.92
N LYS A 75 -0.93 -6.78 -11.72
CA LYS A 75 -2.25 -7.17 -12.27
C LYS A 75 -3.17 -7.73 -11.18
N ALA A 76 -2.63 -8.51 -10.25
CA ALA A 76 -3.40 -9.12 -9.17
C ALA A 76 -3.89 -8.11 -8.10
N TYR A 77 -3.10 -7.06 -7.84
CA TYR A 77 -3.36 -6.12 -6.74
C TYR A 77 -3.51 -4.66 -7.18
N GLY A 78 -3.44 -4.38 -8.49
CA GLY A 78 -3.61 -3.04 -9.03
C GLY A 78 -5.03 -2.51 -8.85
N ARG A 79 -5.21 -1.22 -9.12
CA ARG A 79 -6.54 -0.62 -9.23
C ARG A 79 -7.39 -1.43 -10.22
N GLU A 80 -8.68 -1.58 -9.90
CA GLU A 80 -9.68 -2.33 -10.70
C GLU A 80 -9.44 -3.85 -10.78
N SER A 81 -8.45 -4.39 -10.06
CA SER A 81 -8.33 -5.84 -9.86
C SER A 81 -9.38 -6.36 -8.88
N ALA A 82 -9.77 -7.62 -9.04
CA ALA A 82 -10.69 -8.31 -8.14
C ALA A 82 -9.90 -9.18 -7.14
N PRO A 83 -10.24 -9.14 -5.83
CA PRO A 83 -9.66 -10.03 -4.84
C PRO A 83 -9.92 -11.51 -5.18
N ASN A 84 -8.89 -12.34 -5.09
CA ASN A 84 -8.97 -13.78 -5.34
C ASN A 84 -8.88 -14.52 -4.01
N ALA A 85 -9.89 -15.35 -3.70
CA ALA A 85 -9.93 -16.14 -2.47
C ALA A 85 -9.03 -17.39 -2.52
N ASP A 86 -8.56 -17.81 -3.70
CA ASP A 86 -7.66 -18.96 -3.84
C ASP A 86 -6.20 -18.58 -3.51
N PRO A 87 -5.64 -19.04 -2.37
CA PRO A 87 -4.28 -18.71 -1.99
C PRO A 87 -3.22 -19.40 -2.85
N SER A 88 -3.54 -20.49 -3.56
CA SER A 88 -2.54 -21.32 -4.25
C SER A 88 -1.85 -20.62 -5.43
N SER A 89 -2.48 -19.58 -5.96
CA SER A 89 -1.99 -18.78 -7.08
C SER A 89 -1.37 -17.45 -6.66
N GLN A 90 -1.20 -17.23 -5.35
CA GLN A 90 -0.83 -15.94 -4.76
C GLN A 90 0.36 -16.06 -3.80
N PRO A 91 1.13 -14.98 -3.58
CA PRO A 91 2.15 -14.98 -2.53
C PRO A 91 1.53 -15.23 -1.16
N SER A 92 2.27 -15.90 -0.28
CA SER A 92 1.84 -16.13 1.09
C SER A 92 1.66 -14.80 1.86
N PRO A 93 0.96 -14.81 3.00
CA PRO A 93 0.86 -13.62 3.86
C PRO A 93 2.22 -13.02 4.25
N ASP A 94 3.21 -13.87 4.52
CA ASP A 94 4.54 -13.42 4.92
C ASP A 94 5.31 -12.83 3.72
N GLU A 95 5.21 -13.43 2.54
CA GLU A 95 5.79 -12.88 1.31
C GLU A 95 5.15 -11.52 0.95
N LEU A 96 3.84 -11.35 1.19
CA LEU A 96 3.15 -10.07 1.03
C LEU A 96 3.70 -9.02 2.00
N LEU A 97 3.92 -9.38 3.26
CA LEU A 97 4.48 -8.48 4.28
C LEU A 97 5.92 -8.09 3.98
N GLU A 98 6.75 -9.03 3.54
CA GLU A 98 8.13 -8.76 3.14
C GLU A 98 8.19 -7.74 1.99
N ARG A 99 7.37 -7.94 0.96
CA ARG A 99 7.27 -6.96 -0.14
C ARG A 99 6.71 -5.62 0.33
N PHE A 100 5.68 -5.65 1.18
CA PHE A 100 5.08 -4.44 1.74
C PHE A 100 6.09 -3.62 2.54
N ALA A 101 6.94 -4.29 3.34
CA ALA A 101 8.03 -3.67 4.09
C ALA A 101 9.12 -3.14 3.16
N LYS A 102 9.55 -3.92 2.16
CA LYS A 102 10.59 -3.51 1.21
C LYS A 102 10.19 -2.28 0.40
N VAL A 103 8.97 -2.25 -0.16
CA VAL A 103 8.44 -1.07 -0.86
C VAL A 103 8.42 0.15 0.04
N HIS A 104 8.09 0.00 1.32
CA HIS A 104 8.06 1.13 2.24
C HIS A 104 9.45 1.67 2.53
N ALA A 105 10.40 0.80 2.84
CA ALA A 105 11.80 1.20 3.05
C ALA A 105 12.36 1.93 1.82
N ASP A 106 12.19 1.34 0.63
CA ASP A 106 12.67 1.93 -0.62
C ASP A 106 11.97 3.26 -0.94
N SER A 107 10.66 3.37 -0.67
CA SER A 107 9.93 4.62 -0.84
C SER A 107 10.46 5.73 0.06
N LEU A 108 10.77 5.42 1.33
CA LEU A 108 11.34 6.40 2.25
C LEU A 108 12.74 6.82 1.83
N GLN A 109 13.54 5.89 1.30
CA GLN A 109 14.85 6.20 0.73
C GLN A 109 14.71 7.17 -0.46
N VAL A 110 13.83 6.86 -1.42
CA VAL A 110 13.55 7.73 -2.57
C VAL A 110 13.14 9.13 -2.12
N LEU A 111 12.25 9.24 -1.12
CA LEU A 111 11.83 10.54 -0.59
C LEU A 111 12.92 11.28 0.19
N SER A 112 13.93 10.58 0.70
CA SER A 112 15.08 11.21 1.38
C SER A 112 16.11 11.78 0.41
N GLU A 113 16.18 11.21 -0.80
CA GLU A 113 17.15 11.55 -1.85
C GLU A 113 16.54 12.45 -2.94
N VAL A 114 15.21 12.67 -2.94
CA VAL A 114 14.53 13.44 -3.98
C VAL A 114 14.88 14.93 -3.92
N GLU A 115 15.27 15.48 -5.07
CA GLU A 115 15.46 16.91 -5.23
C GLU A 115 14.14 17.67 -5.08
N PRO A 116 14.07 18.75 -4.28
CA PRO A 116 12.82 19.47 -4.05
C PRO A 116 12.14 20.01 -5.32
N SER A 117 12.92 20.37 -6.34
CA SER A 117 12.40 20.86 -7.63
C SER A 117 11.63 19.79 -8.38
N ALA A 118 12.07 18.53 -8.33
CA ALA A 118 11.38 17.41 -8.99
C ALA A 118 9.97 17.21 -8.43
N LEU A 119 9.75 17.51 -7.14
CA LEU A 119 8.43 17.38 -6.51
C LEU A 119 7.37 18.34 -7.09
N LEU A 120 7.78 19.37 -7.81
CA LEU A 120 6.88 20.34 -8.45
C LEU A 120 6.42 19.90 -9.84
N GLU A 121 7.00 18.84 -10.40
CA GLU A 121 6.62 18.32 -11.71
C GLU A 121 5.16 17.83 -11.74
N PRO A 122 4.39 18.21 -12.77
CA PRO A 122 2.96 17.88 -12.85
C PRO A 122 2.73 16.38 -13.05
N ILE A 123 1.61 15.89 -12.50
CA ILE A 123 1.17 14.49 -12.66
C ILE A 123 -0.35 14.42 -12.83
N ASP A 124 -0.82 13.35 -13.44
CA ASP A 124 -2.24 12.99 -13.43
C ASP A 124 -2.68 12.43 -12.08
N MET A 125 -3.99 12.36 -11.85
CA MET A 125 -4.56 11.72 -10.66
C MET A 125 -4.01 10.27 -10.47
N PRO A 126 -3.94 9.78 -9.21
CA PRO A 126 -4.33 10.45 -7.98
C PRO A 126 -3.24 11.36 -7.41
N TYR A 127 -3.68 12.46 -6.81
CA TYR A 127 -2.89 13.37 -5.98
C TYR A 127 -3.82 14.04 -4.94
N ALA A 128 -3.24 14.63 -3.91
CA ALA A 128 -3.93 15.47 -2.94
C ALA A 128 -3.33 16.87 -2.92
N ALA A 129 -4.18 17.89 -2.77
CA ALA A 129 -3.85 19.33 -2.72
C ALA A 129 -3.22 19.93 -4.00
N PHE A 130 -2.26 19.27 -4.63
CA PHE A 130 -1.51 19.81 -5.77
C PHE A 130 -1.42 18.80 -6.92
N PRO A 131 -1.59 19.20 -8.18
CA PRO A 131 -1.50 18.33 -9.35
C PRO A 131 -0.04 18.03 -9.76
N ASN A 132 0.80 17.64 -8.80
CA ASN A 132 2.24 17.40 -8.99
C ASN A 132 2.74 16.24 -8.13
N LYS A 133 4.01 15.86 -8.29
CA LYS A 133 4.64 14.76 -7.54
C LYS A 133 4.50 14.92 -6.01
N LEU A 134 4.60 16.15 -5.47
CA LEU A 134 4.31 16.40 -4.05
C LEU A 134 2.88 16.00 -3.67
N GLY A 135 1.91 16.25 -4.53
CA GLY A 135 0.53 15.82 -4.31
C GLY A 135 0.35 14.31 -4.27
N ALA A 136 1.14 13.53 -5.01
CA ALA A 136 1.17 12.07 -4.85
C ALA A 136 1.72 11.65 -3.47
N VAL A 137 2.76 12.32 -2.99
CA VAL A 137 3.32 12.09 -1.64
C VAL A 137 2.29 12.41 -0.55
N LEU A 138 1.56 13.51 -0.69
CA LEU A 138 0.50 13.91 0.23
C LEU A 138 -0.72 12.97 0.19
N PHE A 139 -0.99 12.36 -0.96
CA PHE A 139 -2.09 11.40 -1.11
C PHE A 139 -1.78 10.04 -0.47
N CYS A 140 -0.53 9.60 -0.49
CA CYS A 140 -0.12 8.28 0.00
C CYS A 140 -0.62 7.93 1.42
N PRO A 141 -0.43 8.77 2.46
CA PRO A 141 -0.91 8.44 3.81
C PRO A 141 -2.44 8.46 3.92
N ILE A 142 -3.12 9.28 3.13
CA ILE A 142 -4.60 9.33 3.07
C ILE A 142 -5.11 8.01 2.48
N HIS A 143 -4.52 7.56 1.38
CA HIS A 143 -4.85 6.31 0.72
C HIS A 143 -4.64 5.12 1.66
N GLU A 144 -3.48 5.03 2.32
CA GLU A 144 -3.22 3.97 3.29
C GLU A 144 -4.19 4.01 4.47
N GLY A 145 -4.55 5.18 4.99
CA GLY A 145 -5.56 5.34 6.03
C GLY A 145 -6.95 4.84 5.63
N ILE A 146 -7.38 5.06 4.38
CA ILE A 146 -8.66 4.54 3.86
C ILE A 146 -8.67 3.01 3.89
N HIS A 147 -7.59 2.38 3.40
CA HIS A 147 -7.47 0.93 3.39
C HIS A 147 -7.26 0.34 4.79
N ALA A 148 -6.61 1.06 5.72
CA ALA A 148 -6.56 0.67 7.13
C ALA A 148 -7.97 0.65 7.76
N GLY A 149 -8.85 1.57 7.37
CA GLY A 149 -10.27 1.52 7.73
C GLY A 149 -10.96 0.24 7.22
N GLN A 150 -10.69 -0.15 5.97
CA GLN A 150 -11.20 -1.40 5.39
C GLN A 150 -10.66 -2.65 6.10
N LEU A 151 -9.37 -2.66 6.45
CA LEU A 151 -8.77 -3.71 7.29
C LEU A 151 -9.47 -3.81 8.65
N GLY A 152 -9.80 -2.69 9.28
CA GLY A 152 -10.59 -2.66 10.52
C GLY A 152 -11.99 -3.29 10.35
N VAL A 153 -12.67 -3.04 9.23
CA VAL A 153 -13.97 -3.66 8.90
C VAL A 153 -13.80 -5.17 8.69
N LEU A 154 -12.81 -5.60 7.90
CA LEU A 154 -12.52 -7.02 7.64
C LEU A 154 -12.25 -7.78 8.95
N ARG A 155 -11.44 -7.21 9.84
CA ARG A 155 -11.17 -7.79 11.16
C ARG A 155 -12.45 -8.03 11.95
N ARG A 156 -13.34 -7.03 12.02
CA ARG A 156 -14.62 -7.17 12.73
C ARG A 156 -15.54 -8.20 12.07
N ALA A 157 -15.52 -8.30 10.74
CA ALA A 157 -16.28 -9.32 10.01
C ALA A 157 -15.78 -10.75 10.32
N HIS A 158 -14.50 -10.91 10.69
CA HIS A 158 -13.96 -12.16 11.22
C HIS A 158 -14.16 -12.35 12.74
N GLY A 159 -14.95 -11.48 13.40
CA GLY A 159 -15.18 -11.55 14.85
C GLY A 159 -13.99 -11.10 15.71
N LEU A 160 -12.97 -10.47 15.12
CA LEU A 160 -11.82 -9.97 15.85
C LEU A 160 -12.15 -8.64 16.55
N LYS A 161 -11.55 -8.44 17.73
CA LYS A 161 -11.68 -7.18 18.49
C LYS A 161 -10.99 -6.02 17.77
N SER A 162 -11.47 -4.81 18.06
CA SER A 162 -10.76 -3.60 17.66
C SER A 162 -9.39 -3.56 18.31
N VAL A 163 -8.41 -3.06 17.57
CA VAL A 163 -7.03 -2.89 18.05
C VAL A 163 -6.87 -1.52 18.73
N ARG A 164 -7.78 -0.59 18.45
CA ARG A 164 -7.95 0.72 19.11
C ARG A 164 -9.42 1.10 19.21
#